data_AF-A0A8B7IBB6-F1
#
_entry.id   AF-A0A8B7IBB6-F1
#
_cell.length_a   1.000
_cell.length_b   1.000
_cell.length_c   1.000
_cell.angle_alpha   90.00
_cell.angle_beta   90.00
_cell.angle_gamma   90.00
#
_symmetry.space_group_name_H-M   'P 1'
#
loop_
_entity.id
_entity.type
_entity.pdbx_description
1 polymer ?
#
loop_
_entity_poly.entity_id
_entity_poly.type
_entity_poly.pdbx_seq_one_letter_code
_entity_poly.pdbx_strand_id
1 'polypeptide(L)'
;MEKRGHLEEILINAPQSRSVGIEITNKTRVTLRRPSYFCQSGQILTPPSPSISPQSRETCVFVKKQLSPWGVSGLLAYESDLFSFAVMFYNPMHNSVFPHQYAVEIYTTAICGSLESLYKSMRGDRPQSCTYRKELLDKNASSIVVSSGSFQISATMSNHDKSVLKLLLEETPGPPPQYAPYDPSYPKSDFPKEMRPPAFSYLKK
;
A
#
# COMPACT_ATOMS: atom_id res chain seq x y z
N MET A 1 -14.68 -17.39 -1.97
CA MET A 1 -14.10 -17.11 -0.64
C MET A 1 -12.93 -18.05 -0.43
N GLU A 2 -11.80 -17.86 -1.14
CA GLU A 2 -10.74 -18.89 -1.19
C GLU A 2 -9.40 -18.33 -1.73
N LYS A 3 -8.86 -17.26 -1.12
CA LYS A 3 -7.52 -16.76 -1.48
C LYS A 3 -6.53 -16.73 -0.31
N ARG A 4 -6.93 -17.07 0.92
CA ARG A 4 -6.13 -16.81 2.12
C ARG A 4 -4.91 -17.75 2.32
N GLY A 5 -4.76 -18.80 1.50
CA GLY A 5 -3.63 -19.75 1.62
C GLY A 5 -2.73 -19.86 0.38
N HIS A 6 -3.09 -19.25 -0.75
CA HIS A 6 -2.35 -19.42 -2.00
C HIS A 6 -0.93 -18.83 -1.94
N LEU A 7 -0.74 -17.70 -1.24
CA LEU A 7 0.59 -17.10 -1.10
C LEU A 7 1.47 -17.95 -0.19
N GLU A 8 0.95 -18.35 0.95
CA GLU A 8 1.64 -19.19 1.93
C GLU A 8 2.07 -20.52 1.29
N GLU A 9 1.21 -21.13 0.48
CA GLU A 9 1.53 -22.34 -0.28
C GLU A 9 2.65 -22.12 -1.30
N ILE A 10 2.60 -21.03 -2.09
CA ILE A 10 3.70 -20.68 -3.00
C ILE A 10 5.01 -20.53 -2.23
N LEU A 11 4.98 -19.83 -1.09
CA LEU A 11 6.16 -19.61 -0.27
C LEU A 11 6.70 -20.94 0.27
N ILE A 12 5.84 -21.81 0.82
CA ILE A 12 6.24 -23.14 1.34
C ILE A 12 6.92 -23.96 0.24
N ASN A 13 6.32 -24.01 -0.96
CA ASN A 13 6.80 -24.80 -2.09
C ASN A 13 8.01 -24.17 -2.82
N ALA A 14 8.35 -22.91 -2.57
CA ALA A 14 9.54 -22.30 -3.12
C ALA A 14 10.82 -22.97 -2.57
N PRO A 15 11.73 -23.48 -3.42
CA PRO A 15 12.94 -24.17 -2.99
C PRO A 15 13.97 -23.22 -2.33
N GLN A 16 13.80 -21.91 -2.47
CA GLN A 16 14.70 -20.91 -1.93
C GLN A 16 14.51 -20.76 -0.42
N SER A 17 15.63 -20.64 0.30
CA SER A 17 15.65 -20.49 1.76
C SER A 17 15.18 -19.13 2.26
N ARG A 18 15.10 -18.13 1.38
CA ARG A 18 14.68 -16.76 1.71
C ARG A 18 13.71 -16.24 0.66
N SER A 19 12.61 -15.67 1.11
CA SER A 19 11.59 -15.10 0.23
C SER A 19 10.82 -13.97 0.90
N VAL A 20 10.24 -13.10 0.09
CA VAL A 20 9.23 -12.12 0.51
C VAL A 20 8.03 -12.26 -0.42
N GLY A 21 6.93 -12.78 0.12
CA GLY A 21 5.62 -12.71 -0.52
C GLY A 21 4.96 -11.39 -0.16
N ILE A 22 4.48 -10.66 -1.15
CA ILE A 22 3.77 -9.39 -0.96
C ILE A 22 2.31 -9.62 -1.34
N GLU A 23 1.41 -9.32 -0.42
CA GLU A 23 -0.03 -9.32 -0.63
C GLU A 23 -0.55 -7.89 -0.60
N ILE A 24 -1.25 -7.48 -1.66
CA ILE A 24 -1.78 -6.13 -1.82
C ILE A 24 -3.29 -6.23 -1.87
N THR A 25 -3.96 -5.71 -0.83
CA THR A 25 -5.42 -5.59 -0.77
C THR A 25 -5.82 -4.17 -1.10
N ASN A 26 -6.50 -3.99 -2.23
CA ASN A 26 -6.98 -2.69 -2.68
C ASN A 26 -8.45 -2.53 -2.30
N LYS A 27 -8.74 -1.79 -1.22
CA LYS A 27 -10.11 -1.40 -0.84
C LYS A 27 -10.47 0.02 -1.31
N THR A 28 -9.63 0.65 -2.13
CA THR A 28 -9.93 1.96 -2.71
C THR A 28 -10.89 1.82 -3.89
N ARG A 29 -11.38 2.96 -4.41
CA ARG A 29 -12.16 3.01 -5.65
C ARG A 29 -11.31 3.01 -6.93
N VAL A 30 -9.99 3.14 -6.83
CA VAL A 30 -9.10 3.26 -7.99
C VAL A 30 -8.42 1.95 -8.33
N THR A 31 -8.06 1.79 -9.61
CA THR A 31 -7.26 0.66 -10.07
C THR A 31 -5.79 1.00 -9.93
N LEU A 32 -5.02 0.13 -9.27
CA LEU A 32 -3.56 0.21 -9.29
C LEU A 32 -3.04 -0.37 -10.62
N ARG A 33 -2.09 0.32 -11.25
CA ARG A 33 -1.53 0.01 -12.56
C ARG A 33 -0.03 0.27 -12.57
N ARG A 34 0.59 -0.04 -13.70
CA ARG A 34 2.01 0.25 -13.97
C ARG A 34 2.93 -0.25 -12.84
N PRO A 35 2.87 -1.56 -12.50
CA PRO A 35 3.78 -2.09 -11.50
C PRO A 35 5.22 -1.87 -11.96
N SER A 36 6.08 -1.45 -11.03
CA SER A 36 7.51 -1.34 -11.27
C SER A 36 8.25 -1.85 -10.04
N TYR A 37 9.40 -2.47 -10.23
CA TYR A 37 10.16 -3.06 -9.13
C TYR A 37 11.66 -2.97 -9.37
N PHE A 38 12.42 -2.98 -8.27
CA PHE A 38 13.87 -3.04 -8.26
C PHE A 38 14.32 -4.09 -7.26
N CYS A 39 15.21 -5.00 -7.68
CA CYS A 39 15.80 -6.00 -6.81
C CYS A 39 17.27 -5.64 -6.55
N GLN A 40 17.57 -5.15 -5.34
CA GLN A 40 18.95 -5.00 -4.90
C GLN A 40 19.60 -6.38 -4.70
N SER A 41 18.84 -7.34 -4.18
CA SER A 41 19.25 -8.74 -4.03
C SER A 41 18.07 -9.69 -4.24
N GLY A 42 18.37 -10.92 -4.68
CA GLY A 42 17.34 -11.88 -5.07
C GLY A 42 16.81 -11.65 -6.48
N GLN A 43 15.65 -12.23 -6.78
CA GLN A 43 14.97 -12.17 -8.06
C GLN A 43 13.47 -12.37 -7.87
N ILE A 44 12.70 -12.09 -8.92
CA ILE A 44 11.27 -12.30 -8.94
C ILE A 44 10.94 -13.78 -9.24
N LEU A 45 10.01 -14.35 -8.48
CA LEU A 45 9.46 -15.69 -8.73
C LEU A 45 8.05 -15.58 -9.30
N THR A 46 7.19 -14.81 -8.63
CA THR A 46 5.84 -14.51 -9.10
C THR A 46 5.76 -13.02 -9.38
N PRO A 47 5.53 -12.58 -10.63
CA PRO A 47 5.55 -11.17 -10.96
C PRO A 47 4.37 -10.41 -10.36
N PRO A 48 4.53 -9.09 -10.07
CA PRO A 48 3.41 -8.20 -9.76
C PRO A 48 2.35 -8.25 -10.84
N SER A 49 1.08 -8.30 -10.42
CA SER A 49 -0.03 -8.19 -11.36
C SER A 49 0.07 -6.89 -12.16
N PRO A 50 -0.19 -6.89 -13.48
CA PRO A 50 -0.17 -5.67 -14.29
C PRO A 50 -1.20 -4.62 -13.80
N SER A 51 -2.24 -5.08 -13.10
CA SER A 51 -3.23 -4.21 -12.46
C SER A 51 -3.90 -4.87 -11.25
N ILE A 52 -4.32 -4.05 -10.29
CA ILE A 52 -5.10 -4.48 -9.12
C ILE A 52 -6.39 -3.66 -9.07
N SER A 53 -7.50 -4.30 -9.40
CA SER A 53 -8.83 -3.68 -9.44
C SER A 53 -9.30 -3.20 -8.06
N PRO A 54 -10.26 -2.26 -7.99
CA PRO A 54 -10.96 -1.93 -6.76
C PRO A 54 -11.54 -3.17 -6.08
N GLN A 55 -11.54 -3.18 -4.75
CA GLN A 55 -12.06 -4.28 -3.91
C GLN A 55 -11.44 -5.65 -4.22
N SER A 56 -10.20 -5.68 -4.70
CA SER A 56 -9.51 -6.90 -5.08
C SER A 56 -8.19 -7.07 -4.33
N ARG A 57 -7.61 -8.26 -4.47
CA ARG A 57 -6.37 -8.64 -3.82
C ARG A 57 -5.49 -9.43 -4.77
N GLU A 58 -4.24 -9.00 -4.87
CA GLU A 58 -3.20 -9.63 -5.69
C GLU A 58 -1.94 -9.89 -4.89
N THR A 59 -1.10 -10.78 -5.41
CA THR A 59 0.13 -11.23 -4.74
C THR A 59 1.31 -11.30 -5.69
N CYS A 60 2.52 -11.06 -5.20
CA CYS A 60 3.76 -11.32 -5.91
C CYS A 60 4.84 -11.86 -4.96
N VAL A 61 5.86 -12.52 -5.51
CA VAL A 61 6.86 -13.22 -4.70
C VAL A 61 8.26 -12.92 -5.21
N PHE A 62 9.12 -12.49 -4.29
CA PHE A 62 10.54 -12.33 -4.50
C PHE A 62 11.29 -13.39 -3.71
N VAL A 63 12.32 -13.98 -4.32
CA VAL A 63 13.13 -15.03 -3.72
C VAL A 63 14.61 -14.72 -3.83
N LYS A 64 15.38 -15.22 -2.87
CA LYS A 64 16.84 -15.19 -2.95
C LYS A 64 17.34 -15.96 -4.18
N LYS A 65 18.40 -15.47 -4.84
CA LYS A 65 19.07 -16.21 -5.91
C LYS A 65 19.74 -17.48 -5.36
N GLN A 66 19.69 -18.57 -6.13
CA GLN A 66 20.41 -19.79 -5.76
C GLN A 66 21.90 -19.49 -5.56
N LEU A 67 22.52 -20.13 -4.57
CA LEU A 67 23.94 -19.97 -4.20
C LEU A 67 24.41 -18.56 -3.80
N SER A 68 23.55 -17.53 -3.85
CA SER A 68 23.87 -16.19 -3.36
C SER A 68 24.14 -16.20 -1.85
N PRO A 69 25.10 -15.44 -1.31
CA PRO A 69 25.23 -15.25 0.13
C PRO A 69 24.22 -14.23 0.68
N TRP A 70 23.63 -13.41 -0.20
CA TRP A 70 22.67 -12.37 0.15
C TRP A 70 21.25 -12.93 0.28
N GLY A 71 20.45 -12.29 1.13
CA GLY A 71 19.02 -12.58 1.27
C GLY A 71 18.20 -12.11 0.07
N VAL A 72 17.02 -11.54 0.34
CA VAL A 72 16.17 -10.94 -0.70
C VAL A 72 15.78 -9.52 -0.27
N SER A 73 15.99 -8.56 -1.16
CA SER A 73 15.72 -7.16 -0.87
C SER A 73 15.42 -6.36 -2.12
N GLY A 74 14.48 -5.43 -2.00
CA GLY A 74 14.04 -4.65 -3.14
C GLY A 74 12.96 -3.66 -2.82
N LEU A 75 12.39 -3.15 -3.89
CA LEU A 75 11.34 -2.16 -3.91
C LEU A 75 10.26 -2.62 -4.90
N LEU A 76 9.00 -2.45 -4.54
CA LEU A 76 7.85 -2.58 -5.43
C LEU A 76 7.07 -1.28 -5.40
N ALA A 77 6.60 -0.83 -6.55
CA ALA A 77 5.77 0.35 -6.68
C ALA A 77 4.59 0.10 -7.61
N TYR A 78 3.50 0.83 -7.34
CA TYR A 78 2.32 0.92 -8.19
C TYR A 78 1.87 2.35 -8.29
N GLU A 79 1.19 2.65 -9.38
CA GLU A 79 0.61 3.96 -9.65
C GLU A 79 -0.88 3.84 -9.91
N SER A 80 -1.62 4.91 -9.68
CA SER A 80 -3.02 5.08 -10.07
C SER A 80 -3.21 6.50 -10.58
N ASP A 81 -4.44 6.83 -10.97
CA ASP A 81 -4.77 8.19 -11.41
C ASP A 81 -4.81 9.20 -10.25
N LEU A 82 -4.85 8.73 -8.99
CA LEU A 82 -5.00 9.60 -7.81
C LEU A 82 -3.80 9.58 -6.85
N PHE A 83 -3.06 8.48 -6.81
CA PHE A 83 -1.86 8.35 -5.97
C PHE A 83 -0.93 7.26 -6.51
N SER A 84 0.32 7.31 -6.08
CA SER A 84 1.28 6.22 -6.26
C SER A 84 1.79 5.77 -4.90
N PHE A 85 2.31 4.55 -4.81
CA PHE A 85 3.00 4.12 -3.60
C PHE A 85 4.20 3.26 -3.93
N ALA A 86 5.16 3.27 -3.01
CA ALA A 86 6.32 2.39 -3.02
C ALA A 86 6.39 1.62 -1.71
N VAL A 87 6.82 0.38 -1.79
CA VAL A 87 7.14 -0.46 -0.64
C VAL A 87 8.54 -1.03 -0.80
N MET A 88 9.39 -0.78 0.20
CA MET A 88 10.71 -1.38 0.34
C MET A 88 10.61 -2.58 1.25
N PHE A 89 11.32 -3.65 0.92
CA PHE A 89 11.45 -4.84 1.77
C PHE A 89 12.90 -5.31 1.85
N TYR A 90 13.25 -5.86 3.01
CA TYR A 90 14.54 -6.43 3.30
C TYR A 90 14.39 -7.66 4.20
N ASN A 91 14.70 -8.82 3.63
CA ASN A 91 14.77 -10.10 4.33
C ASN A 91 16.21 -10.63 4.22
N PRO A 92 17.03 -10.49 5.28
CA PRO A 92 18.44 -10.85 5.27
C PRO A 92 18.68 -12.37 5.24
N MET A 93 19.90 -12.76 4.88
CA MET A 93 20.31 -14.17 5.00
C MET A 93 20.43 -14.58 6.49
N HIS A 94 20.97 -13.70 7.33
CA HIS A 94 21.22 -13.96 8.74
C HIS A 94 20.47 -12.95 9.63
N ASN A 95 19.33 -13.39 10.16
CA ASN A 95 18.42 -12.55 10.95
C ASN A 95 18.98 -12.22 12.35
N SER A 96 20.01 -12.94 12.79
CA SER A 96 20.74 -12.68 14.04
C SER A 96 21.64 -11.45 13.97
N VAL A 97 22.01 -11.01 12.76
CA VAL A 97 22.94 -9.90 12.54
C VAL A 97 22.19 -8.67 12.03
N PHE A 98 21.19 -8.87 11.16
CA PHE A 98 20.41 -7.77 10.60
C PHE A 98 18.90 -8.05 10.78
N PRO A 99 18.13 -7.09 11.31
CA PRO A 99 16.67 -7.25 11.39
C PRO A 99 16.05 -7.18 10.00
N HIS A 100 14.90 -7.83 9.84
CA HIS A 100 14.04 -7.58 8.68
C HIS A 100 13.60 -6.12 8.71
N GLN A 101 13.40 -5.52 7.53
CA GLN A 101 12.94 -4.14 7.45
C GLN A 101 11.98 -3.98 6.31
N TYR A 102 11.03 -3.08 6.47
CA TYR A 102 10.14 -2.65 5.41
C TYR A 102 9.84 -1.16 5.58
N ALA A 103 9.55 -0.52 4.46
CA ALA A 103 9.13 0.88 4.46
C ALA A 103 8.06 1.08 3.41
N VAL A 104 7.15 2.02 3.65
CA VAL A 104 6.08 2.39 2.72
C VAL A 104 6.09 3.89 2.54
N GLU A 105 5.91 4.34 1.31
CA GLU A 105 5.66 5.73 0.98
C GLU A 105 4.45 5.86 0.06
N ILE A 106 3.62 6.87 0.32
CA ILE A 106 2.50 7.27 -0.55
C ILE A 106 2.77 8.66 -1.15
N TYR A 107 2.49 8.80 -2.44
CA TYR A 107 2.70 10.01 -3.23
C TYR A 107 1.39 10.45 -3.88
N THR A 108 1.17 11.76 -3.98
CA THR A 108 0.04 12.35 -4.73
C THR A 108 0.28 12.41 -6.24
N THR A 109 1.50 12.08 -6.68
CA THR A 109 1.93 12.12 -8.08
C THR A 109 2.65 10.83 -8.45
N ALA A 110 3.06 10.70 -9.71
CA ALA A 110 3.92 9.62 -10.16
C ALA A 110 5.25 9.62 -9.39
N ILE A 111 5.82 8.44 -9.17
CA ILE A 111 7.13 8.30 -8.53
C ILE A 111 8.20 8.83 -9.48
N CYS A 112 8.93 9.85 -9.04
CA CYS A 112 9.99 10.48 -9.82
C CYS A 112 11.36 9.88 -9.48
N GLY A 113 12.23 9.78 -10.51
CA GLY A 113 13.60 9.28 -10.37
C GLY A 113 13.72 7.76 -10.53
N SER A 114 14.91 7.22 -10.24
CA SER A 114 15.16 5.78 -10.37
C SER A 114 14.68 5.02 -9.13
N LEU A 115 14.13 3.81 -9.34
CA LEU A 115 13.74 2.92 -8.24
C LEU A 115 14.94 2.50 -7.38
N GLU A 116 16.15 2.46 -7.94
CA GLU A 116 17.37 2.18 -7.18
C GLU A 116 17.69 3.31 -6.19
N SER A 117 17.62 4.57 -6.65
CA SER A 117 17.82 5.74 -5.79
C SER A 117 16.74 5.79 -4.69
N LEU A 118 15.48 5.50 -5.04
CA LEU A 118 14.40 5.42 -4.08
C LEU A 118 14.62 4.30 -3.05
N TYR A 119 15.01 3.10 -3.50
CA TYR A 119 15.36 2.00 -2.61
C TYR A 119 16.46 2.38 -1.63
N LYS A 120 17.57 2.99 -2.10
CA LYS A 120 18.67 3.44 -1.23
C LYS A 120 18.19 4.48 -0.22
N SER A 121 17.34 5.42 -0.64
CA SER A 121 16.75 6.44 0.23
C SER A 121 15.85 5.82 1.32
N MET A 122 14.93 4.91 0.95
CA MET A 122 14.03 4.24 1.90
C MET A 122 14.78 3.26 2.80
N ARG A 123 15.88 2.68 2.34
CA ARG A 123 16.74 1.79 3.14
C ARG A 123 17.55 2.57 4.18
N GLY A 124 18.04 3.76 3.80
CA GLY A 124 18.81 4.65 4.66
C GLY A 124 17.95 5.29 5.76
N ASP A 125 18.58 6.14 6.56
CA ASP A 125 17.94 6.83 7.68
C ASP A 125 17.31 8.14 7.22
N ARG A 126 16.13 7.98 6.60
CA ARG A 126 15.26 9.08 6.22
C ARG A 126 14.30 9.44 7.36
N PRO A 127 14.01 10.73 7.60
CA PRO A 127 12.99 11.15 8.56
C PRO A 127 11.62 10.53 8.26
N GLN A 128 10.96 10.03 9.31
CA GLN A 128 9.60 9.50 9.26
C GLN A 128 8.60 10.66 9.04
N SER A 129 7.51 10.42 8.32
CA SER A 129 6.44 11.40 8.08
C SER A 129 5.06 10.73 8.09
N CYS A 130 4.00 11.51 7.81
CA CYS A 130 2.69 10.94 7.54
C CYS A 130 2.66 10.15 6.22
N THR A 131 3.46 10.54 5.23
CA THR A 131 3.49 9.90 3.90
C THR A 131 4.52 8.79 3.79
N TYR A 132 5.54 8.76 4.64
CA TYR A 132 6.63 7.79 4.62
C TYR A 132 6.86 7.21 6.02
N ARG A 133 6.87 5.88 6.12
CA ARG A 133 7.34 5.19 7.32
C ARG A 133 8.22 4.00 7.02
N LYS A 134 9.21 3.78 7.89
CA LYS A 134 10.12 2.62 7.89
C LYS A 134 10.09 1.95 9.25
N GLU A 135 10.02 0.63 9.24
CA GLU A 135 10.03 -0.22 10.42
C GLU A 135 11.18 -1.22 10.37
N LEU A 136 11.83 -1.42 11.51
CA LEU A 136 12.77 -2.50 11.76
C LEU A 136 12.04 -3.56 12.57
N LEU A 137 11.88 -4.76 12.03
CA LEU A 137 11.24 -5.84 12.78
C LEU A 137 12.22 -6.40 13.80
N ASP A 138 12.03 -6.02 15.05
CA ASP A 138 12.63 -6.67 16.21
C ASP A 138 11.60 -7.57 16.91
N LYS A 139 11.68 -7.74 18.24
CA LYS A 139 10.75 -8.56 19.03
C LYS A 139 9.35 -7.94 19.11
N ASN A 140 9.18 -6.65 18.83
CA ASN A 140 7.93 -5.92 18.90
C ASN A 140 7.49 -5.50 17.48
N ALA A 141 7.11 -6.46 16.65
CA ALA A 141 6.64 -6.18 15.29
C ALA A 141 5.44 -5.22 15.31
N SER A 142 5.61 -4.01 14.78
CA SER A 142 4.54 -3.01 14.69
C SER A 142 4.07 -2.82 13.24
N SER A 143 2.79 -2.46 13.09
CA SER A 143 2.22 -2.09 11.80
C SER A 143 2.57 -0.64 11.47
N ILE A 144 3.02 -0.37 10.25
CA ILE A 144 3.14 1.01 9.77
C ILE A 144 1.87 1.45 9.07
N VAL A 145 1.59 2.74 9.22
CA VAL A 145 0.46 3.41 8.58
C VAL A 145 0.97 4.71 7.99
N VAL A 146 0.73 4.92 6.70
CA VAL A 146 0.97 6.20 6.01
C VAL A 146 -0.31 6.72 5.39
N SER A 147 -0.44 8.03 5.24
CA SER A 147 -1.60 8.68 4.66
C SER A 147 -1.21 9.88 3.79
N SER A 148 -2.00 10.11 2.75
CA SER A 148 -1.93 11.29 1.91
C SER A 148 -3.30 11.60 1.32
N GLY A 149 -3.85 12.77 1.63
CA GLY A 149 -5.22 13.13 1.26
C GLY A 149 -6.24 12.15 1.83
N SER A 150 -7.09 11.59 0.97
CA SER A 150 -8.11 10.58 1.32
C SER A 150 -7.57 9.15 1.31
N PHE A 151 -6.27 8.93 1.06
CA PHE A 151 -5.71 7.58 0.95
C PHE A 151 -4.84 7.23 2.14
N GLN A 152 -4.94 5.98 2.57
CA GLN A 152 -4.16 5.41 3.65
C GLN A 152 -3.63 4.05 3.25
N ILE A 153 -2.39 3.75 3.62
CA ILE A 153 -1.78 2.44 3.45
C ILE A 153 -1.32 1.94 4.80
N SER A 154 -1.87 0.80 5.21
CA SER A 154 -1.45 0.05 6.38
C SER A 154 -0.62 -1.14 5.94
N ALA A 155 0.50 -1.41 6.62
CA ALA A 155 1.39 -2.49 6.26
C ALA A 155 1.92 -3.25 7.47
N THR A 156 2.08 -4.56 7.32
CA THR A 156 2.73 -5.45 8.29
C THR A 156 3.62 -6.46 7.57
N MET A 157 4.72 -6.85 8.20
CA MET A 157 5.61 -7.88 7.68
C MET A 157 5.92 -8.91 8.77
N SER A 158 6.00 -10.19 8.42
CA SER A 158 6.50 -11.22 9.33
C SER A 158 8.03 -11.28 9.33
N ASN A 159 8.65 -11.61 10.46
CA ASN A 159 10.11 -11.73 10.61
C ASN A 159 10.66 -13.16 10.32
N HIS A 160 9.98 -13.92 9.47
CA HIS A 160 10.39 -15.28 9.09
C HIS A 160 11.26 -15.28 7.83
N ASP A 161 12.09 -16.30 7.70
CA ASP A 161 12.91 -16.61 6.52
C ASP A 161 12.12 -16.57 5.21
N LYS A 162 10.87 -17.04 5.24
CA LYS A 162 9.89 -16.88 4.18
C LYS A 162 8.85 -15.85 4.63
N SER A 163 9.17 -14.58 4.43
CA SER A 163 8.38 -13.47 4.98
C SER A 163 7.12 -13.21 4.14
N VAL A 164 6.06 -12.78 4.81
CA VAL A 164 4.86 -12.22 4.18
C VAL A 164 4.76 -10.74 4.55
N LEU A 165 4.64 -9.87 3.54
CA LEU A 165 4.36 -8.45 3.65
C LEU A 165 2.94 -8.18 3.16
N LYS A 166 2.07 -7.66 4.03
CA LYS A 166 0.67 -7.37 3.71
C LYS A 166 0.49 -5.87 3.62
N LEU A 167 -0.09 -5.41 2.52
CA LEU A 167 -0.49 -4.02 2.30
C LEU A 167 -2.02 -3.95 2.23
N LEU A 168 -2.60 -3.04 2.98
CA LEU A 168 -4.00 -2.70 2.93
C LEU A 168 -4.13 -1.22 2.53
N LEU A 169 -4.68 -1.00 1.34
CA LEU A 169 -4.92 0.33 0.81
C LEU A 169 -6.39 0.67 1.01
N GLU A 170 -6.63 1.75 1.75
CA GLU A 170 -7.95 2.21 2.12
C GLU A 170 -8.13 3.65 1.69
N GLU A 171 -9.38 3.98 1.39
CA GLU A 171 -9.79 5.35 1.19
C GLU A 171 -10.60 5.78 2.41
N THR A 172 -10.06 6.72 3.18
CA THR A 172 -10.82 7.37 4.24
C THR A 172 -11.75 8.39 3.61
N PRO A 173 -13.04 8.40 3.99
CA PRO A 173 -13.91 9.51 3.66
C PRO A 173 -13.23 10.79 4.13
N GLY A 174 -13.11 11.78 3.24
CA GLY A 174 -12.64 13.09 3.66
C GLY A 174 -13.50 13.62 4.82
N PRO A 175 -13.01 14.59 5.60
CA PRO A 175 -13.88 15.27 6.55
C PRO A 175 -15.16 15.69 5.81
N PRO A 176 -16.35 15.56 6.45
CA PRO A 176 -17.58 16.05 5.86
C PRO A 176 -17.35 17.48 5.35
N PRO A 177 -17.95 17.87 4.20
CA PRO A 177 -17.83 19.25 3.74
C PRO A 177 -18.16 20.16 4.92
N GLN A 178 -17.22 21.04 5.28
CA GLN A 178 -17.49 22.07 6.27
C GLN A 178 -18.55 22.97 5.64
N TYR A 179 -19.81 22.77 6.04
CA TYR A 179 -20.86 23.71 5.69
C TYR A 179 -20.43 25.06 6.25
N ALA A 180 -20.26 26.04 5.37
CA ALA A 180 -20.05 27.41 5.79
C ALA A 180 -21.15 27.78 6.80
N PRO A 181 -20.84 28.48 7.91
CA PRO A 181 -21.87 28.99 8.79
C PRO A 181 -22.90 29.74 7.96
N TYR A 182 -24.19 29.48 8.22
CA TYR A 182 -25.27 30.21 7.57
C TYR A 182 -25.01 31.71 7.71
N ASP A 183 -24.76 32.38 6.59
CA ASP A 183 -24.57 33.82 6.53
C ASP A 183 -25.94 34.48 6.35
N PRO A 184 -26.46 35.21 7.37
CA PRO A 184 -27.75 35.88 7.30
C PRO A 184 -27.81 37.00 6.26
N SER A 185 -26.67 37.41 5.70
CA SER A 185 -26.57 38.51 4.73
C SER A 185 -26.89 38.10 3.28
N TYR A 186 -27.03 36.80 2.99
CA TYR A 186 -27.47 36.34 1.67
C TYR A 186 -28.96 36.66 1.43
N PRO A 187 -29.30 37.46 0.40
CA PRO A 187 -30.69 37.77 0.08
C PRO A 187 -31.42 36.51 -0.39
N LYS A 188 -32.62 36.26 0.15
CA LYS A 188 -33.48 35.08 -0.10
C LYS A 188 -34.07 34.99 -1.53
N SER A 189 -33.59 35.78 -2.47
CA SER A 189 -34.17 35.87 -3.81
C SER A 189 -33.10 35.54 -4.84
N ASP A 190 -32.92 34.25 -5.15
CA ASP A 190 -32.58 33.74 -6.49
C ASP A 190 -32.52 32.20 -6.46
N PHE A 191 -33.61 31.57 -6.02
CA PHE A 191 -33.83 30.17 -6.37
C PHE A 191 -34.56 30.11 -7.72
N PRO A 192 -33.98 29.48 -8.75
CA PRO A 192 -34.72 29.15 -9.96
C PRO A 192 -35.95 28.32 -9.57
N LYS A 193 -37.14 28.69 -10.08
CA LYS A 193 -38.44 28.10 -9.72
C LYS A 193 -38.62 26.62 -10.12
N GLU A 194 -37.57 25.92 -10.55
CA GLU A 194 -37.64 24.58 -11.16
C GLU A 194 -37.22 23.41 -10.26
N MET A 195 -36.94 23.62 -8.97
CA MET A 195 -36.73 22.50 -8.04
C MET A 195 -37.63 22.61 -6.82
N ARG A 196 -38.95 22.47 -7.04
CA ARG A 196 -39.84 22.02 -5.97
C ARG A 196 -39.92 20.49 -6.03
N PRO A 197 -39.45 19.75 -5.01
CA PRO A 197 -39.76 18.34 -4.91
C PRO A 197 -41.28 18.18 -4.74
N PRO A 198 -41.91 17.14 -5.33
CA PRO A 198 -43.33 16.89 -5.12
C PRO A 198 -43.60 16.66 -3.64
N ALA A 199 -44.64 17.30 -3.13
CA ALA A 199 -45.05 17.23 -1.74
C ALA A 199 -45.36 15.78 -1.36
N PHE A 200 -44.61 15.22 -0.40
CA PHE A 200 -45.00 13.98 0.27
C PHE A 200 -46.21 14.28 1.16
N SER A 201 -47.38 13.84 0.71
CA SER A 201 -48.58 13.76 1.54
C SER A 201 -48.39 12.66 2.58
N TYR A 202 -48.20 13.04 3.84
CA TYR A 202 -48.35 12.12 4.96
C TYR A 202 -49.83 11.70 5.05
N LEU A 203 -50.12 10.43 4.74
CA LEU A 203 -51.39 9.81 5.07
C LEU A 203 -51.44 9.57 6.58
N LYS A 204 -52.31 10.31 7.28
CA LYS A 204 -52.90 9.90 8.55
C LYS A 204 -54.08 8.96 8.25
N LYS A 205 -53.97 7.71 8.66
CA LYS A 205 -54.91 7.02 9.56
C LYS A 205 -54.42 5.60 9.82
#